data_AF-A0A8B6DMT2-F1
#
_entry.id   AF-A0A8B6DMT2-F1
#
_cell.length_a   1.000
_cell.length_b   1.000
_cell.length_c   1.000
_cell.angle_alpha   90.00
_cell.angle_beta   90.00
_cell.angle_gamma   90.00
#
_symmetry.space_group_name_H-M   'P 1'
#
loop_
_entity.id
_entity.type
_entity.pdbx_description
1 polymer ?
#
loop_
_entity_poly.entity_id
_entity_poly.type
_entity_poly.pdbx_seq_one_letter_code
_entity_poly.pdbx_strand_id
1 'polypeptide(L)'
;MIHKHVLECVHRTLCDITQIDKPSGGKVVLLGGNFRQVLPVIRHGTQAEIINSNIMQSFFWQNITMFHLTINMRVRSNAHSNNQADFENFLLRIGNGKEKLYPNVGSAKLQLPKDLCICPDKNGLKNLTHKLYSDILESSDYSKFTDRAILTTTNDDVDTINTMVMDMFPSTVSKTYLSADTVEDESTGYLYPTEFLNTITPSGTPPHKLTLKKHAPIMLLRNLNPAAGLLNGTRLSVLNLGTRLIETKILTGTHAGDTVFLPRITIIPSDAGLPFNLKRRQFPIRPAFSITINKAQGQTLGKIGLDLTKPCFLSWPALCCIFQS
;
A
#
# COMPACT_ATOMS: atom_id res chain seq x y z
N MET A 1 -6.78 5.90 9.27
CA MET A 1 -7.21 5.79 7.86
C MET A 1 -8.73 5.91 7.65
N ILE A 2 -9.60 5.42 8.54
CA ILE A 2 -11.07 5.52 8.34
C ILE A 2 -11.57 6.92 8.75
N HIS A 3 -12.37 7.54 7.89
CA HIS A 3 -13.05 8.82 8.17
C HIS A 3 -14.12 8.63 9.27
N LYS A 4 -14.23 9.55 10.22
CA LYS A 4 -15.19 9.46 11.35
C LYS A 4 -16.62 9.17 10.92
N HIS A 5 -17.09 9.85 9.87
CA HIS A 5 -18.42 9.65 9.29
C HIS A 5 -18.75 8.20 8.92
N VAL A 6 -17.77 7.38 8.53
CA VAL A 6 -18.02 5.95 8.27
C VAL A 6 -18.51 5.26 9.53
N LEU A 7 -17.85 5.51 10.66
CA LEU A 7 -18.20 4.88 11.93
C LEU A 7 -19.42 5.52 12.57
N GLU A 8 -19.65 6.81 12.35
CA GLU A 8 -20.90 7.49 12.73
C GLU A 8 -22.10 6.94 11.95
N CYS A 9 -21.93 6.65 10.66
CA CYS A 9 -22.95 5.97 9.86
C CYS A 9 -23.22 4.57 10.41
N VAL A 10 -22.18 3.77 10.67
CA VAL A 10 -22.37 2.43 11.27
C VAL A 10 -23.10 2.53 12.61
N HIS A 11 -22.73 3.46 13.47
CA HIS A 11 -23.41 3.72 14.73
C HIS A 11 -24.91 4.01 14.54
N ARG A 12 -25.25 4.99 13.68
CA ARG A 12 -26.64 5.34 13.38
C ARG A 12 -27.40 4.15 12.79
N THR A 13 -26.84 3.49 11.80
CA THR A 13 -27.45 2.31 11.16
C THR A 13 -27.73 1.20 12.16
N LEU A 14 -26.84 0.94 13.13
CA LEU A 14 -27.09 -0.05 14.17
C LEU A 14 -28.21 0.38 15.13
N CYS A 15 -28.26 1.64 15.53
CA CYS A 15 -29.37 2.19 16.32
C CYS A 15 -30.70 2.04 15.56
N ASP A 16 -30.72 2.40 14.27
CA ASP A 16 -31.90 2.30 13.41
C ASP A 16 -32.36 0.85 13.23
N ILE A 17 -31.46 -0.09 12.98
CA ILE A 17 -31.83 -1.51 12.78
C ILE A 17 -32.37 -2.13 14.07
N THR A 18 -31.74 -1.81 15.19
CA THR A 18 -32.09 -2.43 16.47
C THR A 18 -33.27 -1.75 17.15
N GLN A 19 -33.57 -0.50 16.79
CA GLN A 19 -34.54 0.35 17.47
C GLN A 19 -34.23 0.49 18.97
N ILE A 20 -32.94 0.45 19.33
CA ILE A 20 -32.46 0.60 20.71
C ILE A 20 -31.71 1.91 20.85
N ASP A 21 -32.16 2.77 21.76
CA ASP A 21 -31.49 4.01 22.14
C ASP A 21 -30.33 3.75 23.12
N LYS A 22 -29.33 3.01 22.63
CA LYS A 22 -28.05 2.77 23.30
C LYS A 22 -26.94 2.91 22.25
N PRO A 23 -25.70 3.20 22.66
CA PRO A 23 -24.59 3.30 21.72
C PRO A 23 -24.53 2.11 20.77
N SER A 24 -24.51 2.39 19.46
CA SER A 24 -24.47 1.38 18.39
C SER A 24 -25.59 0.35 18.48
N GLY A 25 -26.80 0.77 18.85
CA GLY A 25 -27.96 -0.12 18.96
C GLY A 25 -27.83 -1.18 20.05
N GLY A 26 -27.08 -0.89 21.11
CA GLY A 26 -26.78 -1.84 22.18
C GLY A 26 -25.81 -2.96 21.77
N LYS A 27 -25.15 -2.86 20.61
CA LYS A 27 -24.13 -3.82 20.18
C LYS A 27 -22.78 -3.50 20.81
N VAL A 28 -22.05 -4.55 21.17
CA VAL A 28 -20.65 -4.43 21.55
C VAL A 28 -19.82 -4.21 20.28
N VAL A 29 -19.16 -3.07 20.19
CA VAL A 29 -18.29 -2.71 19.06
C VAL A 29 -16.85 -2.68 19.55
N LEU A 30 -16.01 -3.55 18.99
CA LEU A 30 -14.57 -3.56 19.23
C LEU A 30 -13.86 -2.84 18.08
N LEU A 31 -13.13 -1.77 18.39
CA LEU A 31 -12.32 -1.03 17.43
C LEU A 31 -10.84 -1.38 17.66
N GLY A 32 -10.21 -1.99 16.65
CA GLY A 32 -8.78 -2.27 16.65
C GLY A 32 -8.03 -1.30 15.73
N GLY A 33 -6.97 -0.67 16.22
CA GLY A 33 -6.14 0.21 15.40
C GLY A 33 -5.02 0.89 16.19
N ASN A 34 -4.12 1.54 15.47
CA ASN A 34 -3.05 2.34 16.06
C ASN A 34 -3.15 3.77 15.53
N PHE A 35 -3.48 4.72 16.42
CA PHE A 35 -3.67 6.14 16.07
C PHE A 35 -2.37 6.88 15.74
N ARG A 36 -1.21 6.24 15.92
CA ARG A 36 0.08 6.71 15.41
C ARG A 36 0.27 6.44 13.91
N GLN A 37 -0.67 5.73 13.27
CA GLN A 37 -0.64 5.41 11.84
C GLN A 37 -1.30 6.51 10.98
N VAL A 38 -1.35 6.30 9.67
CA VAL A 38 -1.81 7.31 8.69
C VAL A 38 -3.23 7.79 9.00
N LEU A 39 -3.38 9.13 9.03
CA LEU A 39 -4.67 9.82 9.12
C LEU A 39 -5.56 9.50 7.91
N PRO A 40 -6.88 9.73 7.98
CA PRO A 40 -7.74 9.61 6.80
C PRO A 40 -7.26 10.53 5.67
N VAL A 41 -7.29 10.03 4.44
CA VAL A 41 -6.88 10.80 3.26
C VAL A 41 -8.06 11.66 2.80
N ILE A 42 -7.92 12.98 2.89
CA ILE A 42 -8.88 13.96 2.38
C ILE A 42 -8.28 14.65 1.16
N ARG A 43 -8.85 14.43 -0.03
CA ARG A 43 -8.35 15.08 -1.25
C ARG A 43 -8.60 16.58 -1.17
N HIS A 44 -7.57 17.37 -1.47
CA HIS A 44 -7.60 18.84 -1.38
C HIS A 44 -7.98 19.38 0.01
N GLY A 45 -7.93 18.53 1.04
CA GLY A 45 -8.27 18.92 2.40
C GLY A 45 -7.14 19.71 3.05
N THR A 46 -7.52 20.71 3.84
CA THR A 46 -6.66 21.42 4.77
C THR A 46 -6.25 20.51 5.92
N GLN A 47 -5.19 20.89 6.64
CA GLN A 47 -4.76 20.19 7.84
C GLN A 47 -5.89 20.09 8.89
N ALA A 48 -6.70 21.15 9.03
CA ALA A 48 -7.83 21.17 9.95
C ALA A 48 -8.91 20.15 9.56
N GLU A 49 -9.23 20.04 8.27
CA GLU A 49 -10.20 19.04 7.78
C GLU A 49 -9.69 17.61 7.96
N ILE A 50 -8.40 17.37 7.72
CA ILE A 50 -7.77 16.06 7.95
C ILE A 50 -7.86 15.70 9.44
N ILE A 51 -7.54 16.62 10.35
CA ILE A 51 -7.65 16.39 11.79
C ILE A 51 -9.12 16.14 12.19
N ASN A 52 -10.04 16.96 11.68
CA ASN A 52 -11.47 16.85 11.97
C ASN A 52 -12.09 15.54 11.44
N SER A 53 -11.48 14.93 10.41
CA SER A 53 -11.92 13.63 9.89
C SER A 53 -11.57 12.44 10.79
N ASN A 54 -10.72 12.63 11.81
CA ASN A 54 -10.29 11.57 12.71
C ASN A 54 -11.45 11.07 13.58
N ILE A 55 -11.52 9.76 13.84
CA ILE A 55 -12.52 9.17 14.74
C ILE A 55 -12.51 9.80 16.14
N MET A 56 -11.36 10.28 16.61
CA MET A 56 -11.27 10.98 17.90
C MET A 56 -12.10 12.27 17.95
N GLN A 57 -12.50 12.79 16.79
CA GLN A 57 -13.36 13.98 16.62
C GLN A 57 -14.84 13.59 16.39
N SER A 58 -15.21 12.34 16.65
CA SER A 58 -16.58 11.86 16.55
C SER A 58 -17.35 12.04 17.86
N PHE A 59 -18.65 12.30 17.77
CA PHE A 59 -19.51 12.55 18.94
C PHE A 59 -19.58 11.35 19.91
N PHE A 60 -19.45 10.12 19.41
CA PHE A 60 -19.50 8.92 20.27
C PHE A 60 -18.13 8.51 20.82
N TRP A 61 -17.05 9.22 20.48
CA TRP A 61 -15.70 8.89 20.94
C TRP A 61 -15.59 8.88 22.46
N GLN A 62 -16.31 9.80 23.13
CA GLN A 62 -16.39 9.89 24.59
C GLN A 62 -16.99 8.62 25.26
N ASN A 63 -17.68 7.77 24.50
CA ASN A 63 -18.28 6.54 24.99
C ASN A 63 -17.36 5.32 24.82
N ILE A 64 -16.17 5.49 24.26
CA ILE A 64 -15.24 4.39 23.97
C ILE A 64 -14.35 4.12 25.19
N THR A 65 -14.30 2.85 25.60
CA THR A 65 -13.32 2.37 26.59
C THR A 65 -12.03 1.98 25.88
N MET A 66 -10.90 2.52 26.33
CA MET A 66 -9.60 2.32 25.70
C MET A 66 -8.82 1.18 26.37
N PHE A 67 -8.36 0.23 25.56
CA PHE A 67 -7.43 -0.82 25.98
C PHE A 67 -6.13 -0.70 25.19
N HIS A 68 -4.99 -0.87 25.85
CA HIS A 68 -3.67 -0.71 25.23
C HIS A 68 -2.93 -2.05 25.16
N LEU A 69 -2.51 -2.42 23.95
CA LEU A 69 -1.51 -3.47 23.75
C LEU A 69 -0.12 -2.84 23.85
N THR A 70 0.72 -3.36 24.74
CA THR A 70 2.04 -2.78 25.07
C THR A 70 3.22 -3.56 24.52
N ILE A 71 2.99 -4.78 24.03
CA ILE A 71 4.05 -5.69 23.57
C ILE A 71 4.10 -5.67 22.04
N ASN A 72 5.24 -5.27 21.47
CA ASN A 72 5.47 -5.37 20.04
C ASN A 72 5.93 -6.78 19.66
N MET A 73 4.96 -7.64 19.30
CA MET A 73 5.23 -9.02 18.90
C MET A 73 6.00 -9.14 17.58
N ARG A 74 5.87 -8.17 16.67
CA ARG A 74 6.56 -8.17 15.36
C ARG A 74 8.06 -7.96 15.51
N VAL A 75 8.46 -7.05 16.40
CA VAL A 75 9.88 -6.86 16.69
C VAL A 75 10.38 -8.09 17.45
N ARG A 76 9.71 -8.50 18.54
CA ARG A 76 10.11 -9.64 19.41
C ARG A 76 10.31 -10.98 18.70
N SER A 77 9.55 -11.27 17.65
CA SER A 77 9.67 -12.52 16.90
C SER A 77 10.95 -12.62 16.05
N ASN A 78 11.64 -11.52 15.76
CA ASN A 78 12.90 -11.49 14.99
C ASN A 78 14.14 -11.50 15.91
N ALA A 79 14.17 -12.41 16.89
CA ALA A 79 15.08 -12.46 18.05
C ALA A 79 16.60 -12.70 17.78
N HIS A 80 17.10 -12.41 16.57
CA HIS A 80 18.47 -12.74 16.16
C HIS A 80 19.47 -11.58 16.27
N SER A 81 19.14 -10.44 16.89
CA SER A 81 20.08 -9.31 16.99
C SER A 81 20.08 -8.62 18.36
N ASN A 82 21.28 -8.29 18.86
CA ASN A 82 21.52 -7.65 20.17
C ASN A 82 20.97 -6.21 20.27
N ASN A 83 20.53 -5.58 19.16
CA ASN A 83 20.10 -4.17 19.10
C ASN A 83 18.59 -3.98 18.98
N GLN A 84 17.81 -5.04 19.18
CA GLN A 84 16.38 -5.04 18.89
C GLN A 84 15.57 -4.16 19.87
N ALA A 85 15.95 -4.14 21.15
CA ALA A 85 15.30 -3.30 22.15
C ALA A 85 15.52 -1.81 21.86
N ASP A 86 16.71 -1.44 21.37
CA ASP A 86 17.02 -0.06 20.97
C ASP A 86 16.20 0.38 19.77
N PHE A 87 16.03 -0.53 18.80
CA PHE A 87 15.16 -0.29 17.66
C PHE A 87 13.69 -0.16 18.06
N GLU A 88 13.17 -1.05 18.92
CA GLU A 88 11.81 -0.97 19.45
C GLU A 88 11.57 0.39 20.15
N ASN A 89 12.49 0.78 21.02
CA ASN A 89 12.45 2.06 21.73
C ASN A 89 12.53 3.26 20.78
N PHE A 90 13.40 3.20 19.77
CA PHE A 90 13.51 4.23 18.73
C PHE A 90 12.18 4.42 17.99
N LEU A 91 11.56 3.32 17.56
CA LEU A 91 10.25 3.37 16.93
C LEU A 91 9.22 3.99 17.86
N LEU A 92 9.16 3.56 19.13
CA LEU A 92 8.23 4.11 20.13
C LEU A 92 8.43 5.61 20.35
N ARG A 93 9.68 6.10 20.32
CA ARG A 93 9.96 7.54 20.41
C ARG A 93 9.46 8.28 19.18
N ILE A 94 9.69 7.76 17.97
CA ILE A 94 9.16 8.36 16.74
C ILE A 94 7.63 8.40 16.77
N GLY A 95 6.97 7.29 17.10
CA GLY A 95 5.50 7.21 17.10
C GLY A 95 4.81 8.02 18.18
N ASN A 96 5.53 8.38 19.23
CA ASN A 96 5.03 9.32 20.24
C ASN A 96 5.44 10.77 19.96
N GLY A 97 6.14 11.05 18.86
CA GLY A 97 6.67 12.39 18.56
C GLY A 97 7.71 12.88 19.57
N LYS A 98 8.39 11.97 20.27
CA LYS A 98 9.39 12.25 21.31
C LYS A 98 10.84 12.18 20.80
N GLU A 99 11.04 11.75 19.56
CA GLU A 99 12.37 11.65 18.97
C GLU A 99 12.95 13.03 18.67
N LYS A 100 14.26 13.19 18.86
CA LYS A 100 14.91 14.50 18.74
C LYS A 100 14.88 14.96 17.29
N LEU A 101 14.45 16.21 17.10
CA LEU A 101 14.49 16.84 15.79
C LEU A 101 15.91 17.25 15.47
N TYR A 102 16.26 17.13 14.20
CA TYR A 102 17.57 17.54 13.73
C TYR A 102 17.64 19.07 13.70
N PRO A 103 18.53 19.68 14.50
CA PRO A 103 18.63 21.12 14.55
C PRO A 103 19.06 21.69 13.18
N ASN A 104 18.56 22.89 12.85
CA ASN A 104 19.05 23.72 11.76
C ASN A 104 18.79 23.23 10.31
N VAL A 105 17.89 22.26 10.06
CA VAL A 105 17.55 21.77 8.70
C VAL A 105 16.07 22.05 8.32
N GLY A 106 15.39 22.90 9.11
CA GLY A 106 13.97 23.27 8.98
C GLY A 106 13.13 22.79 10.18
N SER A 107 11.89 23.28 10.30
CA SER A 107 10.96 22.78 11.32
C SER A 107 10.56 21.32 11.01
N ALA A 108 10.56 20.47 12.03
CA ALA A 108 10.09 19.09 11.96
C ALA A 108 10.86 18.17 10.97
N LYS A 109 12.20 18.02 11.13
CA LYS A 109 12.95 16.91 10.53
C LYS A 109 13.62 16.05 11.59
N LEU A 110 13.71 14.74 11.34
CA LEU A 110 14.31 13.74 12.23
C LEU A 110 15.61 13.24 11.62
N GLN A 111 16.60 12.94 12.46
CA GLN A 111 17.82 12.26 12.01
C GLN A 111 17.64 10.75 12.14
N LEU A 112 17.76 10.04 11.03
CA LEU A 112 17.78 8.58 11.06
C LEU A 112 19.16 8.07 11.51
N PRO A 113 19.21 6.99 12.29
CA PRO A 113 20.44 6.27 12.59
C PRO A 113 21.24 5.93 11.31
N LYS A 114 22.56 6.16 11.34
CA LYS A 114 23.42 6.02 10.15
C LYS A 114 23.45 4.60 9.58
N ASP A 115 23.28 3.61 10.44
CA ASP A 115 23.19 2.18 10.12
C ASP A 115 21.93 1.82 9.33
N LEU A 116 20.84 2.60 9.45
CA LEU A 116 19.62 2.45 8.66
C LEU A 116 19.72 3.13 7.29
N CYS A 117 20.71 3.99 7.09
CA CYS A 117 20.86 4.81 5.89
C CYS A 117 21.79 4.15 4.87
N ILE A 118 21.47 4.35 3.59
CA ILE A 118 22.40 4.14 2.48
C ILE A 118 22.92 5.51 2.07
N CYS A 119 24.20 5.62 1.74
CA CYS A 119 24.79 6.89 1.29
C CYS A 119 23.98 7.45 0.11
N PRO A 120 23.47 8.70 0.22
CA PRO A 120 22.73 9.32 -0.86
C PRO A 120 23.71 9.74 -1.96
N ASP A 121 23.76 8.97 -3.04
CA ASP A 121 24.41 9.34 -4.29
C ASP A 121 23.38 9.39 -5.43
N LYS A 122 23.80 9.77 -6.64
CA LYS A 122 22.93 9.78 -7.83
C LYS A 122 22.36 8.40 -8.18
N ASN A 123 22.92 7.33 -7.61
CA ASN A 123 22.51 5.95 -7.79
C ASN A 123 21.81 5.38 -6.54
N GLY A 124 21.35 6.22 -5.61
CA GLY A 124 20.81 5.77 -4.31
C GLY A 124 19.72 4.70 -4.43
N LEU A 125 18.78 4.87 -5.38
CA LEU A 125 17.74 3.88 -5.64
C LEU A 125 18.28 2.56 -6.22
N LYS A 126 19.28 2.62 -7.12
CA LYS A 126 19.97 1.44 -7.65
C LYS A 126 20.68 0.70 -6.53
N ASN A 127 21.40 1.42 -5.67
CA ASN A 127 22.11 0.89 -4.52
C ASN A 127 21.14 0.26 -3.51
N LEU A 128 20.00 0.90 -3.24
CA LEU A 128 18.93 0.36 -2.40
C LEU A 128 18.37 -0.93 -2.98
N THR A 129 18.05 -0.93 -4.26
CA THR A 129 17.50 -2.08 -4.97
C THR A 129 18.49 -3.24 -4.98
N HIS A 130 19.76 -2.97 -5.28
CA HIS A 130 20.83 -3.97 -5.23
C HIS A 130 20.98 -4.53 -3.82
N LYS A 131 21.09 -3.69 -2.77
CA LYS A 131 21.21 -4.15 -1.38
C LYS A 131 19.98 -4.96 -0.92
N LEU A 132 18.80 -4.69 -1.47
CA LEU A 132 17.57 -5.40 -1.14
C LEU A 132 17.44 -6.74 -1.87
N TYR A 133 17.92 -6.84 -3.12
CA TYR A 133 17.65 -7.98 -4.02
C TYR A 133 18.89 -8.73 -4.54
N SER A 134 20.13 -8.31 -4.23
CA SER A 134 21.36 -8.88 -4.80
C SER A 134 21.48 -10.39 -4.61
N ASP A 135 21.17 -10.89 -3.42
CA ASP A 135 21.22 -12.32 -3.08
C ASP A 135 20.19 -13.16 -3.86
N ILE A 136 19.14 -12.54 -4.40
CA ILE A 136 18.09 -13.22 -5.17
C ILE A 136 18.35 -13.12 -6.68
N LEU A 137 19.14 -12.15 -7.12
CA LEU A 137 19.66 -12.15 -8.49
C LEU A 137 20.66 -13.30 -8.70
N GLU A 138 21.34 -13.73 -7.64
CA GLU A 138 22.33 -14.81 -7.65
C GLU A 138 21.73 -16.19 -7.34
N SER A 139 20.70 -16.26 -6.52
CA SER A 139 20.00 -17.52 -6.19
C SER A 139 18.71 -17.63 -7.01
N SER A 140 18.52 -18.72 -7.77
CA SER A 140 17.28 -18.98 -8.53
C SER A 140 16.03 -19.20 -7.66
N ASP A 141 16.08 -18.81 -6.38
CA ASP A 141 15.02 -18.91 -5.40
C ASP A 141 14.16 -17.63 -5.40
N TYR A 142 13.17 -17.62 -6.28
CA TYR A 142 12.23 -16.51 -6.39
C TYR A 142 11.32 -16.30 -5.18
N SER A 143 11.26 -17.25 -4.23
CA SER A 143 10.41 -17.14 -3.05
C SER A 143 10.79 -15.94 -2.17
N LYS A 144 12.08 -15.56 -2.16
CA LYS A 144 12.59 -14.41 -1.43
C LYS A 144 12.17 -13.05 -2.00
N PHE A 145 11.58 -12.98 -3.20
CA PHE A 145 10.98 -11.73 -3.66
C PHE A 145 9.62 -11.46 -2.99
N THR A 146 9.02 -12.47 -2.37
CA THR A 146 7.65 -12.40 -1.84
C THR A 146 7.55 -11.71 -0.50
N ASP A 147 8.62 -11.73 0.30
CA ASP A 147 8.69 -11.09 1.63
C ASP A 147 9.41 -9.73 1.58
N ARG A 148 9.84 -9.29 0.41
CA ARG A 148 10.57 -8.02 0.21
C ARG A 148 9.75 -6.98 -0.53
N ALA A 149 9.94 -5.71 -0.17
CA ALA A 149 9.42 -4.59 -0.93
C ALA A 149 10.23 -3.32 -0.68
N ILE A 150 10.22 -2.42 -1.66
CA ILE A 150 10.63 -1.02 -1.50
C ILE A 150 9.39 -0.21 -1.16
N LEU A 151 9.49 0.64 -0.15
CA LEU A 151 8.43 1.55 0.25
C LEU A 151 8.76 2.96 -0.22
N THR A 152 7.78 3.63 -0.81
CA THR A 152 7.91 5.03 -1.26
C THR A 152 6.63 5.81 -0.97
N THR A 153 6.65 7.12 -1.21
CA THR A 153 5.59 8.04 -0.81
C THR A 153 4.47 8.16 -1.86
N THR A 154 4.78 8.03 -3.16
CA THR A 154 3.81 8.24 -4.26
C THR A 154 3.60 6.99 -5.12
N ASN A 155 2.46 6.91 -5.82
CA ASN A 155 2.22 5.82 -6.77
C ASN A 155 3.14 5.92 -8.00
N ASP A 156 3.49 7.13 -8.45
CA ASP A 156 4.37 7.33 -9.60
C ASP A 156 5.79 6.76 -9.33
N ASP A 157 6.29 6.98 -8.12
CA ASP A 157 7.57 6.38 -7.69
C ASP A 157 7.45 4.86 -7.59
N VAL A 158 6.32 4.34 -7.10
CA VAL A 158 6.05 2.90 -7.09
C VAL A 158 6.14 2.31 -8.50
N ASP A 159 5.50 2.94 -9.48
CA ASP A 159 5.47 2.44 -10.85
C ASP A 159 6.84 2.52 -11.53
N THR A 160 7.59 3.59 -11.26
CA THR A 160 8.97 3.77 -11.73
C THR A 160 9.90 2.68 -11.17
N ILE A 161 9.88 2.48 -9.85
CA ILE A 161 10.70 1.47 -9.17
C ILE A 161 10.30 0.07 -9.63
N ASN A 162 8.99 -0.22 -9.71
CA ASN A 162 8.50 -1.51 -10.16
C ASN A 162 8.94 -1.85 -11.59
N THR A 163 8.92 -0.88 -12.50
CA THR A 163 9.39 -1.06 -13.88
C THR A 163 10.89 -1.38 -13.89
N MET A 164 11.68 -0.57 -13.18
CA MET A 164 13.12 -0.76 -13.05
C MET A 164 13.49 -2.14 -12.46
N VAL A 165 12.83 -2.56 -11.39
CA VAL A 165 13.08 -3.87 -10.75
C VAL A 165 12.62 -5.01 -11.65
N MET A 166 11.49 -4.86 -12.34
CA MET A 166 11.00 -5.84 -13.31
C MET A 166 12.00 -6.07 -14.44
N ASP A 167 12.64 -5.01 -14.94
CA ASP A 167 13.65 -5.12 -16.01
C ASP A 167 14.87 -5.93 -15.54
N MET A 168 15.33 -5.71 -14.31
CA MET A 168 16.43 -6.45 -13.69
C MET A 168 16.06 -7.88 -13.25
N PHE A 169 14.76 -8.19 -13.15
CA PHE A 169 14.31 -9.47 -12.64
C PHE A 169 14.77 -10.64 -13.53
N PRO A 170 15.36 -11.71 -12.99
CA PRO A 170 16.19 -12.64 -13.76
C PRO A 170 15.39 -13.66 -14.60
N SER A 171 14.06 -13.70 -14.49
CA SER A 171 13.24 -14.60 -15.32
C SER A 171 13.31 -14.20 -16.80
N THR A 172 13.67 -15.18 -17.63
CA THR A 172 13.70 -15.07 -19.11
C THR A 172 12.29 -15.07 -19.72
N VAL A 173 11.33 -15.71 -19.06
CA VAL A 173 9.93 -15.75 -19.51
C VAL A 173 9.26 -14.43 -19.13
N SER A 174 8.97 -13.61 -20.13
CA SER A 174 8.32 -12.30 -19.99
C SER A 174 7.18 -12.15 -20.99
N LYS A 175 6.18 -11.33 -20.64
CA LYS A 175 5.09 -10.97 -21.54
C LYS A 175 4.59 -9.57 -21.23
N THR A 176 4.35 -8.80 -22.29
CA THR A 176 3.74 -7.48 -22.20
C THR A 176 2.28 -7.54 -22.64
N TYR A 177 1.42 -6.94 -21.83
CA TYR A 177 -0.01 -6.84 -22.07
C TYR A 177 -0.38 -5.38 -22.27
N LEU A 178 -0.92 -5.05 -23.44
CA LEU A 178 -1.52 -3.73 -23.70
C LEU A 178 -2.97 -3.70 -23.24
N SER A 179 -3.41 -2.60 -22.65
CA SER A 179 -4.81 -2.39 -22.31
C SER A 179 -5.63 -2.02 -23.54
N ALA A 180 -6.96 -2.14 -23.42
CA ALA A 180 -7.89 -1.53 -24.36
C ALA A 180 -8.62 -0.40 -23.62
N ASP A 181 -8.40 0.83 -24.05
CA ASP A 181 -8.87 2.03 -23.39
C ASP A 181 -9.92 2.73 -24.25
N THR A 182 -11.02 3.13 -23.62
CA THR A 182 -12.17 3.79 -24.27
C THR A 182 -12.76 4.83 -23.32
N VAL A 183 -13.55 5.74 -23.84
CA VAL A 183 -14.40 6.62 -23.03
C VAL A 183 -15.73 5.91 -22.79
N GLU A 184 -16.30 6.05 -21.59
CA GLU A 184 -17.59 5.43 -21.25
C GLU A 184 -18.74 5.91 -22.11
N ASP A 185 -18.77 7.21 -22.37
CA ASP A 185 -19.72 7.89 -23.22
C ASP A 185 -19.22 7.91 -24.66
N GLU A 186 -19.85 7.09 -25.50
CA GLU A 186 -19.49 6.95 -26.92
C GLU A 186 -19.75 8.24 -27.71
N SER A 187 -20.67 9.10 -27.24
CA SER A 187 -21.00 10.35 -27.92
C SER A 187 -19.88 11.39 -27.83
N THR A 188 -19.03 11.32 -26.80
CA THR A 188 -17.88 12.21 -26.60
C THR A 188 -16.55 11.51 -26.84
N GLY A 189 -16.55 10.18 -27.02
CA GLY A 189 -15.35 9.37 -27.17
C GLY A 189 -14.45 9.75 -28.35
N TYR A 190 -15.02 10.27 -29.44
CA TYR A 190 -14.25 10.72 -30.61
C TYR A 190 -13.37 11.95 -30.33
N LEU A 191 -13.63 12.69 -29.25
CA LEU A 191 -12.84 13.86 -28.84
C LEU A 191 -11.47 13.48 -28.26
N TYR A 192 -11.30 12.21 -27.88
CA TYR A 192 -10.12 11.73 -27.17
C TYR A 192 -9.42 10.61 -27.95
N PRO A 193 -8.27 10.89 -28.59
CA PRO A 193 -7.47 9.87 -29.26
C PRO A 193 -7.06 8.73 -28.33
N THR A 194 -6.96 7.52 -28.85
CA THR A 194 -6.60 6.33 -28.03
C THR A 194 -5.18 6.46 -27.46
N GLU A 195 -4.26 7.08 -28.20
CA GLU A 195 -2.91 7.39 -27.78
C GLU A 195 -2.90 8.27 -26.54
N PHE A 196 -3.80 9.26 -26.47
CA PHE A 196 -3.97 10.08 -25.28
C PHE A 196 -4.51 9.24 -24.11
N LEU A 197 -5.56 8.44 -24.32
CA LEU A 197 -6.13 7.59 -23.27
C LEU A 197 -5.09 6.62 -22.68
N ASN A 198 -4.22 6.05 -23.51
CA ASN A 198 -3.16 5.14 -23.12
C ASN A 198 -2.08 5.80 -22.23
N THR A 199 -1.95 7.13 -22.25
CA THR A 199 -1.00 7.86 -21.37
C THR A 199 -1.54 8.07 -19.96
N ILE A 200 -2.85 8.02 -19.77
CA ILE A 200 -3.50 8.30 -18.49
C ILE A 200 -3.43 7.06 -17.61
N THR A 201 -2.95 7.18 -16.37
CA THR A 201 -3.01 6.08 -15.39
C THR A 201 -3.62 6.59 -14.09
N PRO A 202 -4.96 6.65 -13.98
CA PRO A 202 -5.62 7.09 -12.76
C PRO A 202 -5.33 6.15 -11.58
N SER A 203 -5.41 6.69 -10.37
CA SER A 203 -5.20 5.91 -9.14
C SER A 203 -6.10 4.67 -9.10
N GLY A 204 -5.51 3.51 -8.78
CA GLY A 204 -6.23 2.24 -8.70
C GLY A 204 -6.51 1.56 -10.05
N THR A 205 -5.96 2.08 -11.15
CA THR A 205 -5.97 1.42 -12.46
C THR A 205 -4.58 0.84 -12.78
N PRO A 206 -4.50 -0.31 -13.48
CA PRO A 206 -3.24 -0.81 -13.99
C PRO A 206 -2.74 0.08 -15.15
N PRO A 207 -1.42 0.11 -15.41
CA PRO A 207 -0.85 0.85 -16.53
C PRO A 207 -1.33 0.26 -17.88
N HIS A 208 -1.32 1.10 -18.93
CA HIS A 208 -1.63 0.66 -20.30
C HIS A 208 -0.70 -0.49 -20.73
N LYS A 209 0.61 -0.27 -20.63
CA LYS A 209 1.64 -1.26 -20.91
C LYS A 209 2.03 -1.98 -19.62
N LEU A 210 1.56 -3.22 -19.46
CA LEU A 210 1.85 -4.06 -18.31
C LEU A 210 2.83 -5.18 -18.70
N THR A 211 4.10 -5.03 -18.34
CA THR A 211 5.12 -6.08 -18.53
C THR A 211 5.25 -6.92 -17.28
N LEU A 212 5.16 -8.24 -17.42
CA LEU A 212 5.28 -9.21 -16.34
C LEU A 212 6.29 -10.29 -16.71
N LYS A 213 6.94 -10.84 -15.67
CA LYS A 213 7.84 -11.99 -15.78
C LYS A 213 7.34 -13.13 -14.91
N LYS A 214 7.64 -14.37 -15.30
CA LYS A 214 7.34 -15.55 -14.49
C LYS A 214 8.01 -15.42 -13.12
N HIS A 215 7.35 -15.87 -12.06
CA HIS A 215 7.71 -15.76 -10.65
C HIS A 215 7.71 -14.35 -10.03
N ALA A 216 7.53 -13.29 -10.82
CA ALA A 216 7.53 -11.94 -10.28
C ALA A 216 6.36 -11.72 -9.29
N PRO A 217 6.60 -11.02 -8.16
CA PRO A 217 5.53 -10.59 -7.26
C PRO A 217 4.67 -9.51 -7.93
N ILE A 218 3.36 -9.70 -7.82
CA ILE A 218 2.33 -8.77 -8.28
C ILE A 218 1.32 -8.53 -7.15
N MET A 219 0.51 -7.49 -7.29
CA MET A 219 -0.52 -7.12 -6.32
C MET A 219 -1.84 -6.86 -7.04
N LEU A 220 -2.91 -7.40 -6.49
CA LEU A 220 -4.27 -7.20 -6.98
C LEU A 220 -4.76 -5.78 -6.67
N LEU A 221 -5.44 -5.14 -7.62
CA LEU A 221 -5.95 -3.77 -7.52
C LEU A 221 -7.45 -3.70 -7.22
N ARG A 222 -8.15 -4.83 -7.27
CA ARG A 222 -9.61 -4.91 -7.10
C ARG A 222 -10.00 -6.12 -6.26
N ASN A 223 -11.13 -6.02 -5.57
CA ASN A 223 -11.77 -7.18 -4.97
C ASN A 223 -12.42 -7.99 -6.09
N LEU A 224 -11.96 -9.22 -6.29
CA LEU A 224 -12.52 -10.15 -7.28
C LEU A 224 -13.35 -11.23 -6.60
N ASN A 225 -12.78 -11.84 -5.56
CA ASN A 225 -13.44 -12.86 -4.77
C ASN A 225 -12.91 -12.83 -3.32
N PRO A 226 -13.54 -12.05 -2.44
CA PRO A 226 -13.16 -11.95 -1.03
C PRO A 226 -13.09 -13.31 -0.31
N ALA A 227 -14.03 -14.21 -0.60
CA ALA A 227 -14.10 -15.52 0.04
C ALA A 227 -12.93 -16.45 -0.33
N ALA A 228 -12.29 -16.20 -1.47
CA ALA A 228 -11.09 -16.91 -1.91
C ALA A 228 -9.79 -16.10 -1.68
N GLY A 229 -9.83 -15.06 -0.83
CA GLY A 229 -8.66 -14.23 -0.54
C GLY A 229 -8.23 -13.26 -1.65
N LEU A 230 -9.03 -13.10 -2.72
CA LEU A 230 -8.75 -12.20 -3.85
C LEU A 230 -9.29 -10.80 -3.60
N LEU A 231 -8.59 -10.08 -2.72
CA LEU A 231 -8.88 -8.71 -2.29
C LEU A 231 -7.87 -7.72 -2.89
N ASN A 232 -8.23 -6.44 -2.95
CA ASN A 232 -7.30 -5.37 -3.29
C ASN A 232 -6.15 -5.36 -2.27
N GLY A 233 -4.91 -5.43 -2.77
CA GLY A 233 -3.71 -5.53 -1.95
C GLY A 233 -3.17 -6.95 -1.80
N THR A 234 -3.94 -8.00 -2.14
CA THR A 234 -3.42 -9.39 -2.10
C THR A 234 -2.20 -9.50 -3.00
N ARG A 235 -1.08 -9.96 -2.42
CA ARG A 235 0.16 -10.23 -3.14
C ARG A 235 0.14 -11.64 -3.72
N LEU A 236 0.55 -11.76 -4.97
CA LEU A 236 0.55 -13.01 -5.74
C LEU A 236 1.92 -13.16 -6.42
N SER A 237 2.34 -14.39 -6.71
CA SER A 237 3.47 -14.67 -7.61
C SER A 237 2.96 -15.22 -8.93
N VAL A 238 3.51 -14.73 -10.05
CA VAL A 238 3.16 -15.20 -11.39
C VAL A 238 3.67 -16.63 -11.59
N LEU A 239 2.79 -17.57 -11.92
CA LEU A 239 3.17 -18.94 -12.29
C LEU A 239 3.29 -19.09 -13.81
N ASN A 240 2.27 -18.67 -14.56
CA ASN A 240 2.25 -18.77 -16.02
C ASN A 240 1.58 -17.54 -16.67
N LEU A 241 2.12 -17.13 -17.82
CA LEU A 241 1.73 -15.93 -18.56
C LEU A 241 0.88 -16.28 -19.80
N GLY A 242 -0.39 -16.62 -19.59
CA GLY A 242 -1.34 -16.90 -20.67
C GLY A 242 -1.80 -15.65 -21.42
N THR A 243 -2.53 -15.80 -22.53
CA THR A 243 -3.01 -14.64 -23.31
C THR A 243 -4.27 -14.01 -22.71
N ARG A 244 -5.17 -14.84 -22.19
CA ARG A 244 -6.46 -14.41 -21.62
C ARG A 244 -6.50 -14.51 -20.09
N LEU A 245 -5.73 -15.44 -19.52
CA LEU A 245 -5.64 -15.70 -18.09
C LEU A 245 -4.18 -15.71 -17.66
N ILE A 246 -3.90 -15.17 -16.48
CA ILE A 246 -2.61 -15.29 -15.81
C ILE A 246 -2.80 -16.23 -14.63
N GLU A 247 -2.00 -17.29 -14.58
CA GLU A 247 -1.97 -18.19 -13.44
C GLU A 247 -1.03 -17.63 -12.38
N THR A 248 -1.50 -17.56 -11.15
CA THR A 248 -0.77 -16.95 -10.04
C THR A 248 -0.96 -17.76 -8.76
N LYS A 249 -0.05 -17.57 -7.80
CA LYS A 249 -0.11 -18.19 -6.48
C LYS A 249 -0.26 -17.13 -5.40
N ILE A 250 -1.19 -17.32 -4.46
CA ILE A 250 -1.37 -16.41 -3.32
C ILE A 250 -0.17 -16.53 -2.37
N LEU A 251 0.40 -15.38 -1.99
CA LEU A 251 1.63 -15.32 -1.19
C LEU A 251 1.38 -15.15 0.30
N THR A 252 0.27 -14.53 0.68
CA THR A 252 0.01 -14.11 2.07
C THR A 252 -1.44 -14.37 2.49
N GLY A 253 -1.67 -14.47 3.80
CA GLY A 253 -2.99 -14.65 4.39
C GLY A 253 -3.40 -16.13 4.51
N THR A 254 -4.68 -16.35 4.84
CA THR A 254 -5.25 -17.69 5.07
C THR A 254 -5.28 -18.57 3.84
N HIS A 255 -5.21 -17.96 2.65
CA HIS A 255 -5.19 -18.63 1.35
C HIS A 255 -3.78 -18.72 0.74
N ALA A 256 -2.73 -18.45 1.53
CA ALA A 256 -1.36 -18.55 1.04
C ALA A 256 -1.08 -19.98 0.54
N GLY A 257 -0.58 -20.09 -0.69
CA GLY A 257 -0.39 -21.39 -1.34
C GLY A 257 -1.34 -21.65 -2.49
N ASP A 258 -2.55 -21.08 -2.46
CA ASP A 258 -3.60 -21.36 -3.44
C ASP A 258 -3.24 -20.82 -4.82
N THR A 259 -3.46 -21.65 -5.84
CA THR A 259 -3.34 -21.24 -7.25
C THR A 259 -4.65 -20.63 -7.73
N VAL A 260 -4.55 -19.47 -8.37
CA VAL A 260 -5.69 -18.70 -8.87
C VAL A 260 -5.43 -18.15 -10.26
N PHE A 261 -6.50 -18.03 -11.06
CA PHE A 261 -6.43 -17.49 -12.42
C PHE A 261 -7.03 -16.09 -12.47
N LEU A 262 -6.27 -15.15 -13.01
CA LEU A 262 -6.69 -13.77 -13.13
C LEU A 262 -7.10 -13.46 -14.57
N PRO A 263 -8.35 -13.02 -14.82
CA PRO A 263 -8.78 -12.52 -16.11
C PRO A 263 -8.52 -11.02 -16.26
N ARG A 264 -8.59 -10.53 -17.50
CA ARG A 264 -8.74 -9.09 -17.76
C ARG A 264 -10.15 -8.66 -17.39
N ILE A 265 -10.27 -7.53 -16.71
CA ILE A 265 -11.55 -6.90 -16.38
C ILE A 265 -11.58 -5.47 -16.91
N THR A 266 -12.78 -4.92 -17.08
CA THR A 266 -12.95 -3.49 -17.35
C THR A 266 -12.95 -2.74 -16.03
N ILE A 267 -12.10 -1.73 -15.95
CA ILE A 267 -11.93 -0.86 -14.79
C ILE A 267 -12.36 0.55 -15.19
N ILE A 268 -13.33 1.07 -14.44
CA ILE A 268 -13.73 2.47 -14.48
C ILE A 268 -13.22 3.11 -13.18
N PRO A 269 -12.29 4.09 -13.25
CA PRO A 269 -11.81 4.80 -12.08
C PRO A 269 -12.89 5.79 -11.62
N SER A 270 -13.34 5.66 -10.38
CA SER A 270 -14.45 6.46 -9.84
C SER A 270 -14.11 7.92 -9.55
N ASP A 271 -12.82 8.28 -9.53
CA ASP A 271 -12.36 9.61 -9.11
C ASP A 271 -10.98 9.90 -9.73
N ALA A 272 -10.97 10.04 -11.06
CA ALA A 272 -9.78 10.33 -11.85
C ALA A 272 -9.50 11.84 -12.02
N GLY A 273 -10.44 12.71 -11.64
CA GLY A 273 -10.36 14.15 -11.93
C GLY A 273 -10.38 14.47 -13.43
N LEU A 274 -10.84 13.53 -14.26
CA LEU A 274 -10.92 13.68 -15.71
C LEU A 274 -12.29 14.24 -16.10
N PRO A 275 -12.38 15.00 -17.20
CA PRO A 275 -13.65 15.49 -17.73
C PRO A 275 -14.52 14.39 -18.37
N PHE A 276 -14.05 13.13 -18.34
CA PHE A 276 -14.74 11.97 -18.89
C PHE A 276 -14.45 10.73 -18.03
N ASN A 277 -15.27 9.68 -18.20
CA ASN A 277 -15.07 8.40 -17.54
C ASN A 277 -14.22 7.47 -18.41
N LEU A 278 -12.99 7.20 -17.99
CA LEU A 278 -12.09 6.25 -18.66
C LEU A 278 -12.54 4.80 -18.41
N LYS A 279 -12.73 4.01 -19.47
CA LYS A 279 -12.90 2.56 -19.42
C LYS A 279 -11.60 1.87 -19.85
N ARG A 280 -10.88 1.26 -18.91
CA ARG A 280 -9.64 0.50 -19.20
C ARG A 280 -9.88 -1.00 -19.01
N ARG A 281 -9.71 -1.80 -20.07
CA ARG A 281 -9.74 -3.27 -19.99
C ARG A 281 -8.32 -3.84 -19.90
N GLN A 282 -7.97 -4.36 -18.73
CA GLN A 282 -6.63 -4.90 -18.42
C GLN A 282 -6.71 -5.91 -17.26
N PHE A 283 -5.64 -6.67 -17.02
CA PHE A 283 -5.52 -7.45 -15.79
C PHE A 283 -5.49 -6.50 -14.57
N PRO A 284 -6.28 -6.75 -13.52
CA PRO A 284 -6.41 -5.85 -12.38
C PRO A 284 -5.24 -5.99 -11.40
N ILE A 285 -4.02 -5.95 -11.91
CA ILE A 285 -2.78 -6.19 -11.17
C ILE A 285 -1.72 -5.16 -11.53
N ARG A 286 -0.74 -5.00 -10.64
CA ARG A 286 0.52 -4.31 -10.92
C ARG A 286 1.68 -5.09 -10.31
N PRO A 287 2.93 -4.92 -10.79
CA PRO A 287 4.09 -5.44 -10.08
C PRO A 287 4.13 -4.95 -8.64
N ALA A 288 4.70 -5.76 -7.75
CA ALA A 288 4.69 -5.52 -6.30
C ALA A 288 6.08 -5.69 -5.67
N PHE A 289 7.12 -5.22 -6.37
CA PHE A 289 8.46 -5.02 -5.81
C PHE A 289 8.54 -3.73 -4.97
N SER A 290 7.69 -2.77 -5.32
CA SER A 290 7.52 -1.51 -4.61
C SER A 290 6.05 -1.27 -4.30
N ILE A 291 5.76 -0.68 -3.13
CA ILE A 291 4.42 -0.26 -2.72
C ILE A 291 4.50 1.08 -1.96
N THR A 292 3.38 1.79 -1.87
CA THR A 292 3.36 3.04 -1.09
C THR A 292 3.35 2.73 0.41
N ILE A 293 3.90 3.63 1.22
CA ILE A 293 3.88 3.53 2.69
C ILE A 293 2.42 3.34 3.20
N ASN A 294 1.46 4.06 2.60
CA ASN A 294 0.04 3.92 2.94
C ASN A 294 -0.49 2.50 2.66
N LYS A 295 -0.07 1.85 1.56
CA LYS A 295 -0.48 0.47 1.23
C LYS A 295 0.24 -0.59 2.06
N ALA A 296 1.46 -0.29 2.55
CA ALA A 296 2.23 -1.19 3.40
C ALA A 296 1.67 -1.30 4.83
N GLN A 297 0.84 -0.34 5.26
CA GLN A 297 0.24 -0.35 6.59
C GLN A 297 -0.52 -1.66 6.86
N GLY A 298 -0.16 -2.33 7.95
CA GLY A 298 -0.77 -3.61 8.35
C GLY A 298 -0.18 -4.84 7.64
N GLN A 299 0.74 -4.68 6.70
CA GLN A 299 1.47 -5.79 6.10
C GLN A 299 2.71 -6.13 6.94
N THR A 300 3.07 -7.41 6.97
CA THR A 300 4.35 -7.88 7.52
C THR A 300 5.25 -8.29 6.36
N LEU A 301 6.44 -7.70 6.29
CA LEU A 301 7.45 -7.97 5.27
C LEU A 301 8.76 -8.34 5.98
N GLY A 302 9.51 -9.29 5.42
CA GLY A 302 10.75 -9.79 6.00
C GLY A 302 11.91 -8.81 5.87
N LYS A 303 12.07 -8.18 4.70
CA LYS A 303 13.12 -7.17 4.45
C LYS A 303 12.57 -6.02 3.62
N ILE A 304 12.77 -4.80 4.09
CA ILE A 304 12.18 -3.60 3.48
C ILE A 304 13.29 -2.63 3.06
N GLY A 305 13.17 -2.07 1.87
CA GLY A 305 13.88 -0.85 1.48
C GLY A 305 12.96 0.35 1.64
N LEU A 306 13.47 1.49 2.10
CA LEU A 306 12.69 2.72 2.23
C LEU A 306 13.32 3.81 1.36
N ASP A 307 12.56 4.27 0.35
CA ASP A 307 12.94 5.39 -0.50
C ASP A 307 12.21 6.66 -0.05
N LEU A 308 12.98 7.60 0.51
CA LEU A 308 12.52 8.91 0.98
C LEU A 308 13.09 10.05 0.13
N THR A 309 13.48 9.78 -1.12
CA THR A 309 13.99 10.81 -2.04
C THR A 309 12.99 11.96 -2.19
N LYS A 310 11.69 11.64 -2.21
CA LYS A 310 10.61 12.62 -2.03
C LYS A 310 10.17 12.66 -0.57
N PRO A 311 9.96 13.86 0.00
CA PRO A 311 9.55 14.00 1.39
C PRO A 311 8.19 13.34 1.63
N CYS A 312 8.02 12.77 2.83
CA CYS A 312 6.73 12.28 3.26
C CYS A 312 5.74 13.44 3.43
N PHE A 313 4.58 13.34 2.79
CA PHE A 313 3.52 14.36 2.85
C PHE A 313 2.76 14.40 4.20
N LEU A 314 2.99 13.42 5.08
CA LEU A 314 2.33 13.30 6.39
C LEU A 314 3.35 13.48 7.51
N SER A 315 3.09 14.45 8.40
CA SER A 315 3.90 14.78 9.56
C SER A 315 3.85 13.67 10.63
N TRP A 316 4.88 12.81 10.67
CA TRP A 316 5.22 11.77 11.69
C TRP A 316 4.72 10.32 11.51
N PRO A 317 3.53 10.01 10.96
CA PRO A 317 3.04 8.63 10.86
C PRO A 317 3.82 7.71 9.94
N ALA A 318 4.56 8.24 8.94
CA ALA A 318 5.11 7.42 7.86
C ALA A 318 6.05 6.30 8.36
N LEU A 319 6.96 6.63 9.29
CA LEU A 319 7.86 5.63 9.89
C LEU A 319 7.13 4.67 10.83
N CYS A 320 6.11 5.15 11.54
CA CYS A 320 5.31 4.32 12.46
C CYS A 320 4.46 3.29 11.72
N CYS A 321 3.97 3.63 10.52
CA CYS A 321 3.22 2.73 9.67
C CYS A 321 4.06 1.55 9.18
N ILE A 322 5.36 1.76 9.01
CA ILE A 322 6.30 0.75 8.49
C ILE A 322 6.70 -0.24 9.58
N PHE A 323 6.83 0.22 10.83
CA PHE A 323 7.51 -0.57 11.86
C PHE A 323 6.73 -0.81 13.18
N GLN A 324 5.52 -0.22 13.36
CA GLN A 324 4.76 -0.32 14.62
C GLN A 324 3.33 -0.88 14.50
N SER A 325 3.01 -1.59 13.42
CA SER A 325 1.78 -2.41 13.37
C SER A 325 2.02 -3.83 13.82
#